data_AF-A0A1Y1KFG0-F1
#
_entry.id   AF-A0A1Y1KFG0-F1
#
_cell.length_a   1.000
_cell.length_b   1.000
_cell.length_c   1.000
_cell.angle_alpha   90.00
_cell.angle_beta   90.00
_cell.angle_gamma   90.00
#
_symmetry.space_group_name_H-M   'P 1'
#
loop_
_entity.id
_entity.type
_entity.pdbx_description
1 polymer ?
#
loop_
_entity_poly.entity_id
_entity_poly.type
_entity_poly.pdbx_seq_one_letter_code
_entity_poly.pdbx_strand_id
1 'polypeptide(L)'
;MTPETTSNDVWKKVGAISGKNSCSHPVFLRNSDGIITNKLQDITNIIADQFYKVSSSSNYSNTFLDTKPFTVEELEAAIRNTKSCSPGEDAIHNQMLRHCSSLRMEASHRNSYTETRKRSVAGTKLSPN
;
A
#
# COMPACT_ATOMS: atom_id res chain seq x y z
N MET A 1 -46.85 38.95 -27.08
CA MET A 1 -45.55 39.24 -26.45
C MET A 1 -44.85 37.91 -26.19
N THR A 2 -43.95 37.49 -27.07
CA THR A 2 -43.05 36.35 -26.82
C THR A 2 -41.78 36.89 -26.17
N PRO A 3 -41.27 36.29 -25.09
CA PRO A 3 -40.12 36.82 -24.37
C PRO A 3 -38.91 36.93 -25.30
N GLU A 4 -38.30 38.12 -25.32
CA GLU A 4 -37.12 38.50 -26.11
C GLU A 4 -36.00 37.46 -25.93
N THR A 5 -35.97 36.44 -26.80
CA THR A 5 -34.93 35.40 -26.73
C THR A 5 -33.76 35.91 -27.56
N THR A 6 -32.71 36.34 -26.88
CA THR A 6 -31.49 36.84 -27.52
C THR A 6 -30.85 35.75 -28.36
N SER A 7 -30.19 36.10 -29.46
CA SER A 7 -29.49 35.13 -30.33
C SER A 7 -28.49 34.25 -29.54
N ASN A 8 -27.85 34.80 -28.51
CA ASN A 8 -27.00 34.03 -27.58
C ASN A 8 -27.77 32.91 -26.85
N ASP A 9 -29.02 33.13 -26.45
CA ASP A 9 -29.84 32.14 -25.78
C ASP A 9 -30.28 31.04 -26.74
N VAL A 10 -30.52 31.39 -28.01
CA VAL A 10 -30.77 30.43 -29.10
C VAL A 10 -29.53 29.56 -29.33
N TRP A 11 -28.34 30.16 -29.47
CA TRP A 11 -27.10 29.42 -29.72
C TRP A 11 -26.70 28.54 -28.53
N LYS A 12 -26.95 28.96 -27.29
CA LYS A 12 -26.79 28.11 -26.11
C LYS A 12 -27.71 26.88 -26.16
N LYS A 13 -28.99 27.06 -26.53
CA LYS A 13 -29.94 25.93 -26.70
C LYS A 13 -29.53 25.00 -27.83
N VAL A 14 -29.12 25.54 -28.98
CA VAL A 14 -28.63 24.75 -30.12
C VAL A 14 -27.37 23.97 -29.76
N GLY A 15 -26.42 24.62 -29.06
CA GLY A 15 -25.24 23.95 -28.52
C GLY A 15 -25.59 22.83 -27.54
N ALA A 16 -26.60 23.06 -26.69
CA ALA A 16 -27.11 22.10 -25.72
C ALA A 16 -27.71 20.83 -26.36
N ILE A 17 -28.49 21.03 -27.42
CA ILE A 17 -29.11 19.97 -28.22
C ILE A 17 -28.05 19.22 -29.04
N SER A 18 -27.04 19.93 -29.53
CA SER A 18 -25.93 19.37 -30.32
C SER A 18 -24.90 18.60 -29.48
N GLY A 19 -25.00 18.60 -28.14
CA GLY A 19 -24.05 17.94 -27.24
C GLY A 19 -22.67 18.62 -27.15
N LYS A 20 -22.55 19.88 -27.60
CA LYS A 20 -21.28 20.64 -27.60
C LYS A 20 -21.00 21.36 -26.28
N ASN A 21 -22.00 21.41 -25.41
CA ASN A 21 -21.90 21.72 -24.00
C ASN A 21 -21.11 20.61 -23.31
N SER A 22 -19.91 20.95 -22.84
CA SER A 22 -19.12 20.11 -21.96
C SER A 22 -19.96 19.76 -20.73
N CYS A 23 -20.46 18.52 -20.69
CA CYS A 23 -20.99 17.96 -19.46
C CYS A 23 -19.83 17.94 -18.47
N SER A 24 -19.78 18.92 -17.57
CA SER A 24 -19.01 18.79 -16.35
C SER A 24 -19.70 17.68 -15.59
N HIS A 25 -19.26 16.44 -15.79
CA HIS A 25 -19.78 15.28 -15.05
C HIS A 25 -19.82 15.68 -13.58
N PRO A 26 -21.01 15.75 -12.96
CA PRO A 26 -21.04 16.15 -11.59
C PRO A 26 -20.35 15.05 -10.78
N VAL A 27 -19.30 15.41 -10.05
CA VAL A 27 -18.57 14.49 -9.17
C VAL A 27 -19.43 14.28 -7.92
N PHE A 28 -20.49 13.51 -8.09
CA PHE A 28 -21.38 13.09 -7.03
C PHE A 28 -21.15 11.60 -6.80
N LEU A 29 -20.62 11.26 -5.63
CA LEU A 29 -20.50 9.88 -5.19
C LEU A 29 -21.56 9.57 -4.15
N ARG A 30 -22.07 8.34 -4.20
CA ARG A 30 -23.08 7.83 -3.27
C ARG A 30 -22.39 6.98 -2.20
N ASN A 31 -22.64 7.30 -0.94
CA ASN A 31 -22.16 6.53 0.21
C ASN A 31 -22.94 5.21 0.33
N SER A 32 -22.44 4.31 1.18
CA SER A 32 -23.16 3.08 1.59
C SER A 32 -24.54 3.38 2.19
N ASP A 33 -24.71 4.51 2.85
CA ASP A 33 -25.97 4.94 3.46
C ASP A 33 -26.93 5.60 2.45
N GLY A 34 -26.52 5.65 1.18
CA GLY A 34 -27.31 6.19 0.09
C GLY A 34 -27.26 7.70 -0.08
N ILE A 35 -26.53 8.43 0.77
CA ILE A 35 -26.31 9.88 0.70
C ILE A 35 -25.39 10.22 -0.47
N ILE A 36 -25.76 11.23 -1.26
CA ILE A 36 -24.98 11.74 -2.39
C ILE A 36 -24.17 12.94 -1.93
N THR A 37 -22.85 12.89 -2.14
CA THR A 37 -21.93 13.94 -1.68
C THR A 37 -21.08 14.50 -2.82
N ASN A 38 -20.84 15.81 -2.76
CA ASN A 38 -20.04 16.59 -3.73
C ASN A 38 -18.74 17.17 -3.15
N LYS A 39 -18.49 16.90 -1.86
CA LYS A 39 -17.30 17.36 -1.16
C LYS A 39 -16.14 16.41 -1.47
N LEU A 40 -15.00 16.98 -1.85
CA LEU A 40 -13.81 16.23 -2.26
C LEU A 40 -13.33 15.25 -1.19
N GLN A 41 -13.33 15.67 0.09
CA GLN A 41 -12.91 14.82 1.20
C GLN A 41 -13.79 13.58 1.35
N ASP A 42 -15.11 13.76 1.27
CA ASP A 42 -16.06 12.65 1.36
C ASP A 42 -15.91 11.71 0.16
N ILE A 43 -15.70 12.26 -1.04
CA ILE A 43 -15.35 11.50 -2.24
C ILE A 43 -14.11 10.63 -2.03
N THR A 44 -13.03 11.20 -1.49
CA THR A 44 -11.80 10.46 -1.21
C THR A 44 -12.03 9.35 -0.18
N ASN A 45 -12.79 9.64 0.87
CA ASN A 45 -13.12 8.65 1.90
C ASN A 45 -13.94 7.48 1.34
N ILE A 46 -14.92 7.76 0.47
CA ILE A 46 -15.72 6.71 -0.19
C ILE A 46 -14.83 5.83 -1.06
N ILE A 47 -13.92 6.42 -1.84
CA ILE A 47 -12.99 5.66 -2.68
C ILE A 47 -12.07 4.80 -1.82
N ALA A 48 -11.53 5.36 -0.74
CA ALA A 48 -10.66 4.64 0.18
C ALA A 48 -11.38 3.47 0.86
N ASP A 49 -12.63 3.66 1.29
CA ASP A 49 -13.47 2.61 1.90
C ASP A 49 -13.78 1.50 0.89
N GLN A 50 -14.15 1.84 -0.34
CA GLN A 50 -14.37 0.86 -1.40
C GLN A 50 -13.09 0.07 -1.72
N PHE A 51 -11.96 0.76 -1.81
CA PHE A 51 -10.67 0.12 -2.03
C PHE A 51 -10.31 -0.83 -0.89
N TYR A 52 -10.51 -0.42 0.36
CA TYR A 52 -10.30 -1.26 1.53
C TYR A 52 -11.16 -2.52 1.47
N LYS A 53 -12.46 -2.40 1.15
CA LYS A 53 -13.37 -3.54 1.02
C LYS A 53 -12.91 -4.53 -0.05
N VAL A 54 -12.56 -4.04 -1.25
CA VAL A 54 -12.09 -4.88 -2.37
C VAL A 54 -10.71 -5.48 -2.09
N SER A 55 -9.83 -4.76 -1.40
CA SER A 55 -8.47 -5.20 -1.10
C SER A 55 -8.34 -5.93 0.23
N SER A 56 -9.45 -6.09 0.97
CA SER A 56 -9.48 -6.81 2.24
C SER A 56 -9.22 -8.29 2.00
N SER A 57 -8.57 -8.95 2.96
CA SER A 57 -8.34 -10.40 2.88
C SER A 57 -9.65 -11.19 2.74
N SER A 58 -10.76 -10.69 3.28
CA SER A 58 -12.10 -11.29 3.13
C SER A 58 -12.67 -11.29 1.70
N ASN A 59 -12.15 -10.46 0.79
CA ASN A 59 -12.62 -10.40 -0.61
C ASN A 59 -11.84 -11.33 -1.56
N TYR A 60 -10.77 -11.96 -1.09
CA TYR A 60 -10.01 -12.92 -1.89
C TYR A 60 -10.48 -14.35 -1.65
N SER A 61 -10.31 -15.23 -2.64
CA SER A 61 -10.57 -16.66 -2.47
C SER A 61 -9.58 -17.28 -1.49
N ASN A 62 -10.00 -18.35 -0.77
CA ASN A 62 -9.10 -19.08 0.13
C ASN A 62 -7.84 -19.57 -0.59
N THR A 63 -7.95 -20.04 -1.84
CA THR A 63 -6.81 -20.45 -2.66
C THR A 63 -5.79 -19.33 -2.91
N PHE A 64 -6.25 -18.09 -3.05
CA PHE A 64 -5.36 -16.93 -3.18
C PHE A 64 -4.80 -16.52 -1.81
N LEU A 65 -5.59 -16.58 -0.74
CA LEU A 65 -5.12 -16.26 0.61
C LEU A 65 -4.00 -17.19 1.08
N ASP A 66 -4.06 -18.47 0.71
CA ASP A 66 -3.01 -19.44 1.03
C ASP A 66 -1.68 -19.12 0.34
N THR A 67 -1.72 -18.41 -0.80
CA THR A 67 -0.53 -18.04 -1.61
C THR A 67 -0.16 -16.56 -1.51
N LYS A 68 -1.00 -15.75 -0.84
CA LYS A 68 -0.80 -14.30 -0.68
C LYS A 68 0.34 -13.93 0.27
N PRO A 69 0.53 -14.57 1.44
CA PRO A 69 1.61 -14.19 2.33
C PRO A 69 2.94 -14.74 1.81
N PHE A 70 3.81 -13.86 1.35
CA PHE A 70 5.19 -14.23 1.06
C PHE A 70 5.94 -14.43 2.38
N THR A 71 6.39 -15.66 2.61
CA THR A 71 7.06 -16.08 3.84
C THR A 71 8.57 -15.79 3.79
N VAL A 72 9.21 -15.77 4.96
CA VAL A 72 10.67 -15.59 5.03
C VAL A 72 11.37 -16.82 4.42
N GLU A 73 10.79 -18.00 4.59
CA GLU A 73 11.28 -19.25 4.03
C GLU A 73 11.26 -19.22 2.49
N GLU A 74 10.20 -18.67 1.90
CA GLU A 74 10.10 -18.43 0.45
C GLU A 74 11.12 -17.39 -0.02
N LEU A 75 11.34 -16.32 0.75
CA LEU A 75 12.38 -15.33 0.46
C LEU A 75 13.77 -15.96 0.45
N GLU A 76 14.09 -16.76 1.47
CA GLU A 76 15.37 -17.44 1.54
C GLU A 76 15.53 -18.47 0.42
N ALA A 77 14.49 -19.24 0.11
CA ALA A 77 14.50 -20.19 -1.00
C ALA A 77 14.72 -19.48 -2.34
N ALA A 78 14.06 -18.33 -2.55
CA ALA A 78 14.24 -17.50 -3.73
C ALA A 78 15.69 -16.99 -3.81
N ILE A 79 16.22 -16.37 -2.74
CA ILE A 79 17.60 -15.85 -2.69
C ILE A 79 18.62 -16.95 -3.01
N ARG A 80 18.47 -18.15 -2.41
CA ARG A 80 19.33 -19.31 -2.67
C ARG A 80 19.29 -19.75 -4.14
N ASN A 81 18.12 -19.77 -4.76
CA ASN A 81 17.91 -20.27 -6.12
C ASN A 81 18.14 -19.21 -7.22
N THR A 82 18.24 -17.92 -6.89
CA THR A 82 18.46 -16.87 -7.89
C THR A 82 19.76 -17.06 -8.67
N LYS A 83 19.76 -16.92 -10.00
CA LYS A 83 20.98 -16.92 -10.81
C LYS A 83 21.74 -15.61 -10.61
N SER A 84 23.07 -15.62 -10.77
CA SER A 84 23.85 -14.36 -10.76
C SER A 84 23.44 -13.50 -11.96
N CYS A 85 23.04 -12.26 -11.71
CA CYS A 85 22.71 -11.28 -12.75
C CYS A 85 23.57 -10.04 -12.58
N SER A 86 23.91 -9.33 -13.65
CA SER A 86 24.64 -8.07 -13.57
C SER A 86 24.01 -7.13 -12.52
N PRO A 87 24.83 -6.41 -11.73
CA PRO A 87 24.31 -5.47 -10.75
C PRO A 87 23.49 -4.36 -11.41
N GLY A 88 22.47 -3.87 -10.69
CA GLY A 88 21.64 -2.77 -11.15
C GLY A 88 22.37 -1.42 -11.08
N GLU A 89 21.62 -0.33 -11.28
CA GLU A 89 22.14 1.04 -11.14
C GLU A 89 22.65 1.35 -9.73
N ASP A 90 22.14 0.62 -8.73
CA ASP A 90 22.60 0.66 -7.34
C ASP A 90 23.97 -0.03 -7.12
N ALA A 91 24.54 -0.65 -8.15
CA ALA A 91 25.75 -1.47 -8.10
C ALA A 91 25.68 -2.64 -7.09
N ILE A 92 24.49 -3.00 -6.62
CA ILE A 92 24.29 -4.11 -5.68
C ILE A 92 24.07 -5.40 -6.48
N HIS A 93 25.00 -6.34 -6.34
CA HIS A 93 24.87 -7.65 -6.98
C HIS A 93 24.01 -8.59 -6.13
N ASN A 94 23.12 -9.38 -6.75
CA ASN A 94 22.20 -10.26 -6.02
C ASN A 94 22.91 -11.34 -5.16
N GLN A 95 24.16 -11.66 -5.47
CA GLN A 95 24.98 -12.54 -4.62
C GLN A 95 25.23 -11.96 -3.22
N MET A 96 25.25 -10.62 -3.07
CA MET A 96 25.43 -9.97 -1.77
C MET A 96 24.27 -10.29 -0.83
N LEU A 97 23.05 -10.41 -1.37
CA LEU A 97 21.84 -10.72 -0.60
C LEU A 97 21.86 -12.14 -0.02
N ARG A 98 22.63 -13.06 -0.61
CA ARG A 98 22.77 -14.45 -0.13
C ARG A 98 23.46 -14.54 1.23
N HIS A 99 24.33 -13.58 1.55
CA HIS A 99 25.10 -13.55 2.78
C HIS A 99 24.51 -12.60 3.83
N CYS A 100 23.49 -11.80 3.47
CA CYS A 100 22.78 -10.93 4.40
C CYS A 100 21.80 -11.71 5.31
N SER A 101 21.16 -12.77 4.82
CA SER A 101 20.27 -13.62 5.63
C SER A 101 21.05 -14.44 6.66
N SER A 102 22.21 -14.97 6.29
CA SER A 102 23.11 -15.68 7.21
C SER A 102 23.62 -14.78 8.34
N LEU A 103 23.98 -13.53 8.03
CA LEU A 103 24.41 -12.54 9.03
C LEU A 103 23.31 -12.25 10.07
N ARG A 104 22.03 -12.21 9.66
CA ARG A 104 20.90 -11.99 10.58
C ARG A 104 20.66 -13.18 11.53
N MET A 105 20.84 -14.41 11.04
CA MET A 105 20.73 -15.61 11.88
C MET A 105 21.91 -15.75 12.85
N GLU A 106 23.15 -15.50 12.39
CA GLU A 106 24.35 -15.54 13.23
C GLU A 106 24.39 -14.41 14.28
N ALA A 107 23.85 -13.24 13.96
CA ALA A 107 23.75 -12.13 14.91
C ALA A 107 22.79 -12.44 16.07
N SER A 108 21.65 -13.09 15.79
CA SER A 108 20.75 -13.58 16.85
C SER A 108 21.44 -14.61 17.76
N HIS A 109 22.24 -15.51 17.19
CA HIS A 109 23.02 -16.48 17.98
C HIS A 109 24.14 -15.80 18.79
N ARG A 110 24.79 -14.74 18.29
CA ARG A 110 25.81 -14.00 19.05
C ARG A 110 25.24 -13.12 20.15
N ASN A 111 24.07 -12.51 19.95
CA ASN A 111 23.44 -11.65 20.95
C ASN A 111 23.10 -12.43 22.24
N SER A 112 22.70 -13.70 22.15
CA SER A 112 22.42 -14.53 23.33
C SER A 112 23.66 -14.79 24.21
N TYR A 113 24.85 -14.92 23.60
CA TYR A 113 26.12 -15.03 24.33
C TYR A 113 26.53 -13.72 25.01
N THR A 114 26.26 -12.57 24.38
CA THR A 114 26.58 -11.27 25.00
C THR A 114 25.64 -10.92 26.15
N GLU A 115 24.38 -11.38 26.11
CA GLU A 115 23.38 -11.11 27.15
C GLU A 115 23.60 -11.97 28.41
N THR A 116 24.03 -13.24 28.24
CA THR A 116 24.38 -14.13 29.36
C THR A 116 25.64 -13.66 30.10
N ARG A 117 26.62 -13.09 29.40
CA ARG A 117 27.82 -12.54 30.05
C ARG A 117 27.54 -11.26 30.85
N LYS A 118 26.61 -10.41 30.40
CA LYS A 118 26.20 -9.20 31.14
C LYS A 118 25.45 -9.52 32.44
N ARG A 119 24.66 -10.60 32.49
CA ARG A 119 24.01 -11.06 33.73
C ARG A 119 24.98 -11.67 34.74
N SER A 120 26.05 -12.33 34.29
CA SER A 120 27.06 -12.91 35.20
C SER A 120 27.98 -11.88 35.85
N VAL A 121 28.24 -10.74 35.20
CA VAL A 121 29.17 -9.71 35.73
C VAL A 121 28.46 -8.68 36.65
N ALA A 122 27.13 -8.60 36.61
CA ALA A 122 26.35 -7.72 37.48
C ALA A 122 26.09 -8.29 38.90
N GLY A 123 26.50 -9.54 39.19
CA GLY A 123 26.20 -10.25 40.44
C GLY A 123 27.15 -10.03 41.62
N THR A 124 28.18 -9.19 41.50
CA THR A 124 29.17 -8.99 42.58
C THR A 124 29.47 -7.52 42.84
N LYS A 125 28.51 -6.77 43.36
CA LYS A 125 28.81 -5.57 44.17
C LYS A 125 27.85 -5.42 45.36
N LEU A 126 28.44 -5.69 46.54
CA LEU A 126 28.29 -4.97 47.81
C LEU A 126 27.00 -5.20 48.63
N SER A 127 27.09 -6.12 49.59
CA SER A 127 26.67 -5.83 50.97
C SER A 127 27.90 -5.52 51.81
N PRO A 128 27.98 -4.35 52.46
CA PRO A 128 28.72 -4.20 53.70
C PRO A 128 27.76 -4.04 54.89
N ASN A 129 28.24 -4.50 56.03
CA ASN A 129 27.64 -4.48 57.37
C ASN A 129 26.97 -3.16 57.77
#